data_AF-A0A562TKX8-F1
#
_entry.id   AF-A0A562TKX8-F1
#
_cell.length_a   1.000
_cell.length_b   1.000
_cell.length_c   1.000
_cell.angle_alpha   90.00
_cell.angle_beta   90.00
_cell.angle_gamma   90.00
#
_symmetry.space_group_name_H-M   'P 1'
#
loop_
_entity.id
_entity.type
_entity.pdbx_description
1 polymer ?
#
loop_
_entity_poly.entity_id
_entity_poly.type
_entity_poly.pdbx_seq_one_letter_code
_entity_poly.pdbx_strand_id
1 'polypeptide(L)'
;MSHIDALVQDAQSYTGQQEIQPNQGFQDPAFSAKMFGVGFYKGAPWCAFFVMMVLFETYADEPDVLAYLKRYCSPSTATMWQNFRASPQIITGQTPKLGAIAVWEEGNGTDGHTGIVVDVDADGIHFSTVEGNSNTDGSRDGYEVAQNTHALGQPHSQFNLNLLGFGYMPD
;
A
#
# COMPACT_ATOMS: atom_id res chain seq x y z
N MET A 1 5.62 20.44 6.82
CA MET A 1 5.56 19.29 5.91
C MET A 1 4.10 18.90 5.86
N SER A 2 3.57 18.65 4.66
CA SER A 2 2.19 18.18 4.54
C SER A 2 2.08 16.72 4.99
N HIS A 3 0.89 16.19 5.26
CA HIS A 3 0.76 14.76 5.60
C HIS A 3 1.13 13.88 4.42
N ILE A 4 0.84 14.33 3.19
CA ILE A 4 1.24 13.63 1.98
C ILE A 4 2.77 13.57 1.84
N ASP A 5 3.48 14.67 2.08
CA ASP A 5 4.95 14.67 2.07
C ASP A 5 5.52 13.70 3.12
N ALA A 6 4.95 13.71 4.34
CA ALA A 6 5.35 12.83 5.41
C ALA A 6 5.08 11.35 5.08
N LEU A 7 3.91 11.04 4.51
CA LEU A 7 3.53 9.69 4.07
C LEU A 7 4.52 9.12 3.05
N VAL A 8 4.91 9.93 2.08
CA VAL A 8 5.89 9.53 1.06
C VAL A 8 7.26 9.31 1.67
N GLN A 9 7.71 10.23 2.52
CA GLN A 9 8.99 10.11 3.21
C GLN A 9 9.03 8.86 4.10
N ASP A 10 7.98 8.61 4.87
CA ASP A 10 7.87 7.45 5.76
C ASP A 10 7.90 6.15 4.94
N ALA A 11 7.12 6.07 3.85
CA ALA A 11 7.13 4.89 2.97
C ALA A 11 8.53 4.61 2.42
N GLN A 12 9.19 5.62 1.85
CA GLN A 12 10.54 5.50 1.30
C GLN A 12 11.59 5.11 2.34
N SER A 13 11.41 5.52 3.60
CA SER A 13 12.33 5.17 4.69
C SER A 13 12.39 3.66 4.99
N TYR A 14 11.37 2.91 4.58
CA TYR A 14 11.28 1.47 4.75
C TYR A 14 11.84 0.66 3.57
N THR A 15 12.23 1.29 2.45
CA THR A 15 12.79 0.56 1.31
C THR A 15 13.99 -0.30 1.72
N GLY A 16 13.99 -1.56 1.27
CA GLY A 16 15.01 -2.55 1.61
C GLY A 16 14.77 -3.29 2.93
N GLN A 17 13.68 -3.01 3.67
CA GLN A 17 13.26 -3.88 4.76
C GLN A 17 12.85 -5.24 4.23
N GLN A 18 13.34 -6.31 4.85
CA GLN A 18 13.15 -7.68 4.36
C GLN A 18 12.43 -8.56 5.37
N GLU A 19 11.61 -9.46 4.86
CA GLU A 19 11.00 -10.52 5.65
C GLU A 19 11.97 -11.66 5.97
N ILE A 20 11.59 -12.49 6.94
CA ILE A 20 12.10 -13.85 7.10
C ILE A 20 11.19 -14.73 6.22
N GLN A 21 11.72 -15.22 5.11
CA GLN A 21 10.89 -15.84 4.09
C GLN A 21 10.38 -17.25 4.45
N PRO A 22 9.20 -17.64 3.94
CA PRO A 22 8.13 -16.78 3.41
C PRO A 22 7.19 -16.34 4.55
N ASN A 23 6.87 -15.05 4.63
CA ASN A 23 5.88 -14.47 5.54
C ASN A 23 6.08 -14.85 7.03
N GLN A 24 7.31 -15.10 7.50
CA GLN A 24 7.58 -15.55 8.89
C GLN A 24 7.88 -14.39 9.86
N GLY A 25 7.67 -13.15 9.44
CA GLY A 25 8.05 -11.94 10.17
C GLY A 25 9.18 -11.20 9.45
N PHE A 26 9.94 -10.38 10.16
CA PHE A 26 10.90 -9.45 9.54
C PHE A 26 12.28 -9.52 10.18
N GLN A 27 13.31 -9.25 9.38
CA GLN A 27 14.70 -9.30 9.81
C GLN A 27 15.02 -8.18 10.82
N ASP A 28 14.51 -6.97 10.57
CA ASP A 28 14.65 -5.84 11.48
C ASP A 28 13.63 -5.94 12.64
N PRO A 29 14.08 -5.96 13.91
CA PRO A 29 13.17 -6.09 15.05
C PRO A 29 12.21 -4.90 15.25
N ALA A 30 12.63 -3.68 14.90
CA ALA A 30 11.79 -2.49 15.04
C ALA A 30 10.69 -2.47 13.97
N PHE A 31 11.04 -2.78 12.71
CA PHE A 31 10.06 -2.98 11.65
C PHE A 31 9.09 -4.12 11.98
N SER A 32 9.62 -5.23 12.51
CA SER A 32 8.81 -6.36 12.98
C SER A 32 7.78 -5.92 14.04
N ALA A 33 8.21 -5.17 15.05
CA ALA A 33 7.31 -4.68 16.09
C ALA A 33 6.18 -3.79 15.53
N LYS A 34 6.47 -2.93 14.56
CA LYS A 34 5.49 -2.06 13.90
C LYS A 34 4.48 -2.88 13.09
N MET A 35 4.94 -3.82 12.28
CA MET A 35 4.08 -4.70 11.48
C MET A 35 3.16 -5.55 12.36
N PHE A 36 3.68 -6.17 13.43
CA PHE A 36 2.84 -6.87 14.40
C PHE A 36 1.88 -5.93 15.14
N GLY A 37 2.29 -4.68 15.39
CA GLY A 37 1.45 -3.65 16.00
C GLY A 37 0.21 -3.29 15.19
N VAL A 38 0.25 -3.40 13.86
CA VAL A 38 -0.92 -3.23 12.98
C VAL A 38 -1.68 -4.52 12.68
N GLY A 39 -1.33 -5.61 13.36
CA GLY A 39 -2.07 -6.87 13.31
C GLY A 39 -1.54 -7.91 12.32
N PHE A 40 -0.33 -7.72 11.78
CA PHE A 40 0.32 -8.77 10.97
C PHE A 40 0.42 -10.08 11.77
N TYR A 41 0.25 -11.21 11.09
CA TYR A 41 0.49 -12.54 11.65
C TYR A 41 1.27 -13.40 10.65
N LYS A 42 2.07 -14.32 11.18
CA LYS A 42 2.93 -15.19 10.35
C LYS A 42 2.11 -16.02 9.38
N GLY A 43 2.59 -16.11 8.15
CA GLY A 43 1.95 -16.79 7.02
C GLY A 43 1.03 -15.90 6.19
N ALA A 44 0.70 -14.69 6.65
CA ALA A 44 -0.09 -13.74 5.86
C ALA A 44 0.77 -13.01 4.82
N PRO A 45 0.24 -12.72 3.61
CA PRO A 45 0.84 -11.69 2.76
C PRO A 45 0.78 -10.34 3.46
N TRP A 46 1.75 -9.46 3.19
CA TRP A 46 1.98 -8.26 4.02
C TRP A 46 1.99 -6.92 3.30
N CYS A 47 1.65 -6.87 2.01
CA CYS A 47 1.51 -5.60 1.27
C CYS A 47 0.52 -4.62 1.92
N ALA A 48 -0.68 -5.09 2.26
CA ALA A 48 -1.70 -4.25 2.89
C ALA A 48 -1.38 -3.90 4.34
N PHE A 49 -0.76 -4.81 5.09
CA PHE A 49 -0.26 -4.52 6.44
C PHE A 49 0.82 -3.43 6.41
N PHE A 50 1.70 -3.44 5.41
CA PHE A 50 2.72 -2.41 5.23
C PHE A 50 2.07 -1.04 4.99
N VAL A 51 1.13 -0.95 4.05
CA VAL A 51 0.39 0.31 3.80
C VAL A 51 -0.33 0.80 5.06
N MET A 52 -1.00 -0.10 5.79
CA MET A 52 -1.63 0.23 7.07
C MET A 52 -0.63 0.76 8.10
N MET A 53 0.54 0.12 8.20
CA MET A 53 1.60 0.52 9.12
C MET A 53 2.08 1.93 8.83
N VAL A 54 2.44 2.23 7.58
CA VAL A 54 2.91 3.58 7.21
C VAL A 54 1.81 4.61 7.48
N LEU A 55 0.56 4.36 7.03
CA LEU A 55 -0.55 5.28 7.29
C LEU A 55 -0.79 5.53 8.78
N PHE A 56 -0.76 4.48 9.61
CA PHE A 56 -1.05 4.65 11.03
C PHE A 56 0.08 5.38 11.76
N GLU A 57 1.32 5.28 11.27
CA GLU A 57 2.43 6.06 11.80
C GLU A 57 2.37 7.52 11.36
N THR A 58 2.15 7.79 10.07
CA THR A 58 2.08 9.16 9.54
C THR A 58 0.96 9.96 10.21
N TYR A 59 -0.19 9.36 10.47
CA TYR A 59 -1.35 10.01 11.10
C TYR A 59 -1.49 9.71 12.61
N ALA A 60 -0.41 9.30 13.28
CA ALA A 60 -0.46 8.91 14.70
C ALA A 60 -0.97 10.04 15.62
N ASP A 61 -0.63 11.30 15.29
CA ASP A 61 -1.01 12.50 16.04
C ASP A 61 -2.38 13.08 15.62
N GLU A 62 -3.06 12.44 14.66
CA GLU A 62 -4.39 12.85 14.16
C GLU A 62 -5.47 11.82 14.52
N PRO A 63 -6.01 11.85 15.75
CA PRO A 63 -6.87 10.78 16.25
C PRO A 63 -8.14 10.56 15.42
N ASP A 64 -8.74 11.62 14.88
CA ASP A 64 -9.94 11.53 14.06
C ASP A 64 -9.65 10.90 12.69
N VAL A 65 -8.51 11.24 12.08
CA VAL A 65 -8.04 10.64 10.83
C VAL A 65 -7.69 9.18 11.04
N LEU A 66 -6.88 8.91 12.06
CA LEU A 66 -6.47 7.55 12.42
C LEU A 66 -7.68 6.66 12.72
N ALA A 67 -8.74 7.19 13.35
CA ALA A 67 -9.95 6.42 13.65
C ALA A 67 -10.64 5.91 12.39
N TYR A 68 -10.80 6.74 11.35
CA TYR A 68 -11.41 6.25 10.11
C TYR A 68 -10.42 5.45 9.27
N LEU A 69 -9.12 5.75 9.27
CA LEU A 69 -8.12 4.93 8.59
C LEU A 69 -8.13 3.49 9.15
N LYS A 70 -8.19 3.32 10.48
CA LYS A 70 -8.34 2.01 11.14
C LYS A 70 -9.67 1.32 10.81
N ARG A 71 -10.72 2.10 10.52
CA ARG A 71 -12.03 1.56 10.14
C ARG A 71 -12.07 1.07 8.69
N TYR A 72 -11.43 1.79 7.77
CA TYR A 72 -11.57 1.55 6.34
C TYR A 72 -10.37 0.82 5.72
N CYS A 73 -9.19 0.88 6.31
CA CYS A 73 -8.08 0.02 5.88
C CYS A 73 -8.34 -1.43 6.31
N SER A 74 -7.82 -2.39 5.53
CA SER A 74 -7.96 -3.81 5.78
C SER A 74 -6.71 -4.56 5.33
N PRO A 75 -6.29 -5.64 6.02
CA PRO A 75 -5.19 -6.48 5.55
C PRO A 75 -5.53 -7.28 4.28
N SER A 76 -6.79 -7.30 3.86
CA SER A 76 -7.23 -7.81 2.55
C SER A 76 -7.35 -6.64 1.57
N THR A 77 -6.61 -6.67 0.47
CA THR A 77 -6.63 -5.64 -0.58
C THR A 77 -8.02 -5.47 -1.20
N ALA A 78 -8.72 -6.57 -1.48
CA ALA A 78 -10.10 -6.54 -1.97
C ALA A 78 -11.06 -5.87 -0.95
N THR A 79 -10.93 -6.20 0.34
CA THR A 79 -11.74 -5.57 1.39
C THR A 79 -11.38 -4.10 1.58
N MET A 80 -10.08 -3.75 1.54
CA MET A 80 -9.60 -2.38 1.61
C MET A 80 -10.21 -1.54 0.49
N TRP A 81 -10.21 -2.03 -0.75
CA TRP A 81 -10.83 -1.33 -1.87
C TRP A 81 -12.35 -1.15 -1.72
N GLN A 82 -13.05 -2.18 -1.28
CA GLN A 82 -14.49 -2.09 -1.00
C GLN A 82 -14.78 -1.05 0.09
N ASN A 83 -14.00 -1.05 1.16
CA ASN A 83 -14.12 -0.10 2.25
C ASN A 83 -13.82 1.33 1.82
N PHE A 84 -12.79 1.55 1.01
CA PHE A 84 -12.46 2.88 0.47
C PHE A 84 -13.62 3.43 -0.34
N ARG A 85 -14.21 2.63 -1.25
CA ARG A 85 -15.38 3.05 -2.04
C ARG A 85 -16.63 3.31 -1.20
N ALA A 86 -16.77 2.66 -0.05
CA ALA A 86 -17.88 2.85 0.88
C ALA A 86 -17.62 3.96 1.92
N SER A 87 -16.41 4.52 1.97
CA SER A 87 -16.03 5.52 2.95
C SER A 87 -16.52 6.90 2.52
N PRO A 88 -17.20 7.66 3.40
CA PRO A 88 -17.42 9.08 3.17
C PRO A 88 -16.17 9.94 3.40
N GLN A 89 -15.10 9.41 4.02
CA GLN A 89 -13.85 10.13 4.31
C GLN A 89 -12.76 9.87 3.27
N ILE A 90 -12.73 8.69 2.66
CA ILE A 90 -11.71 8.33 1.66
C ILE A 90 -12.29 8.52 0.27
N ILE A 91 -11.78 9.51 -0.44
CA ILE A 91 -12.17 9.75 -1.84
C ILE A 91 -11.40 8.74 -2.71
N THR A 92 -12.11 8.07 -3.62
CA THR A 92 -11.49 7.16 -4.60
C THR A 92 -11.45 7.78 -5.99
N GLY A 93 -10.49 7.38 -6.82
CA GLY A 93 -10.41 7.84 -8.21
C GLY A 93 -9.47 7.00 -9.07
N GLN A 94 -9.19 7.49 -10.28
CA GLN A 94 -8.43 6.79 -11.33
C GLN A 94 -7.14 7.52 -11.73
N THR A 95 -6.77 8.58 -11.00
CA THR A 95 -5.60 9.40 -11.31
C THR A 95 -4.56 9.18 -10.21
N PRO A 96 -3.31 8.79 -10.54
CA PRO A 96 -2.27 8.68 -9.55
C PRO A 96 -1.99 10.06 -8.97
N LYS A 97 -1.83 10.12 -7.65
CA LYS A 97 -1.43 11.32 -6.92
C LYS A 97 -0.42 10.92 -5.89
N LEU A 98 0.51 11.82 -5.60
CA LEU A 98 1.46 11.66 -4.50
C LEU A 98 0.70 11.30 -3.20
N GLY A 99 1.18 10.28 -2.48
CA GLY A 99 0.58 9.76 -1.24
C GLY A 99 -0.74 8.98 -1.43
N ALA A 100 -1.23 8.80 -2.66
CA ALA A 100 -2.40 7.96 -2.90
C ALA A 100 -2.07 6.48 -2.67
N ILE A 101 -3.07 5.72 -2.23
CA ILE A 101 -2.97 4.27 -2.10
C ILE A 101 -3.46 3.62 -3.39
N ALA A 102 -2.56 3.07 -4.19
CA ALA A 102 -2.89 2.30 -5.38
C ALA A 102 -3.33 0.89 -4.96
N VAL A 103 -4.46 0.42 -5.50
CA VAL A 103 -4.99 -0.92 -5.20
C VAL A 103 -5.21 -1.69 -6.48
N TRP A 104 -4.73 -2.93 -6.49
CA TRP A 104 -4.88 -3.85 -7.62
C TRP A 104 -5.64 -5.12 -7.20
N GLU A 105 -6.31 -5.75 -8.15
CA GLU A 105 -6.82 -7.11 -8.06
C GLU A 105 -6.02 -8.03 -9.00
N GLU A 106 -5.79 -9.29 -8.63
CA GLU A 106 -5.15 -10.25 -9.52
C GLU A 106 -6.20 -11.03 -10.32
N GLY A 107 -6.06 -11.00 -11.65
CA GLY A 107 -6.96 -11.72 -12.53
C GLY A 107 -8.43 -11.32 -12.31
N ASN A 108 -9.25 -12.30 -11.92
CA ASN A 108 -10.66 -12.10 -11.54
C ASN A 108 -10.92 -12.60 -10.09
N GLY A 109 -9.87 -12.75 -9.29
CA GLY A 109 -9.93 -13.34 -7.95
C GLY A 109 -10.20 -12.32 -6.84
N THR A 110 -10.04 -12.77 -5.60
CA THR A 110 -10.09 -11.91 -4.40
C THR A 110 -8.72 -11.45 -3.93
N ASP A 111 -7.67 -12.00 -4.55
CA ASP A 111 -6.30 -11.61 -4.26
C ASP A 111 -5.97 -10.30 -4.99
N GLY A 112 -4.97 -9.61 -4.48
CA GLY A 112 -4.55 -8.35 -5.07
C GLY A 112 -3.27 -7.83 -4.43
N HIS A 113 -2.94 -6.59 -4.77
CA HIS A 113 -1.77 -5.90 -4.23
C HIS A 113 -2.11 -4.46 -3.89
N THR A 114 -1.27 -3.80 -3.12
CA THR A 114 -1.46 -2.38 -2.76
C THR A 114 -0.12 -1.73 -2.44
N GLY A 115 -0.02 -0.43 -2.74
CA GLY A 115 1.20 0.35 -2.60
C GLY A 115 0.92 1.83 -2.42
N ILE A 116 1.88 2.56 -1.87
CA ILE A 116 1.80 4.01 -1.65
C ILE A 116 2.47 4.70 -2.84
N VAL A 117 1.76 5.57 -3.55
CA VAL A 117 2.31 6.36 -4.66
C VAL A 117 3.30 7.38 -4.11
N VAL A 118 4.57 7.28 -4.53
CA VAL A 118 5.67 8.13 -4.07
C VAL A 118 6.22 9.05 -5.17
N ASP A 119 5.84 8.81 -6.42
CA ASP A 119 6.16 9.70 -7.54
C ASP A 119 5.12 9.57 -8.65
N VAL A 120 4.91 10.64 -9.40
CA VAL A 120 4.04 10.66 -10.58
C VAL A 120 4.75 11.43 -11.68
N ASP A 121 4.99 10.77 -12.81
CA ASP A 121 5.68 11.37 -13.93
C ASP A 121 4.87 12.53 -14.51
N ALA A 122 5.56 13.44 -15.20
CA ALA A 122 4.95 14.63 -15.79
C ALA A 122 3.85 14.31 -16.84
N ASP A 123 3.83 13.08 -17.37
CA ASP A 123 2.79 12.64 -18.30
C ASP A 123 1.46 12.25 -17.61
N GLY A 124 1.48 12.09 -16.28
CA GLY A 124 0.32 11.67 -15.48
C GLY A 124 -0.15 10.24 -15.74
N ILE A 125 0.63 9.45 -16.49
CA ILE A 125 0.36 8.05 -16.86
C ILE A 125 1.26 7.13 -16.06
N HIS A 126 2.54 7.47 -15.94
CA HIS A 126 3.51 6.67 -15.19
C HIS A 126 3.61 7.17 -13.75
N PHE A 127 3.78 6.23 -12.83
CA PHE A 127 3.90 6.54 -11.41
C PHE A 127 4.73 5.47 -10.71
N SER A 128 5.37 5.86 -9.61
CA SER A 128 6.11 4.93 -8.75
C SER A 128 5.41 4.74 -7.42
N THR A 129 5.51 3.54 -6.88
CA THR A 129 4.96 3.15 -5.58
C THR A 129 6.02 2.53 -4.69
N VAL A 130 5.86 2.66 -3.37
CA VAL A 130 6.55 1.81 -2.39
C VAL A 130 5.58 0.76 -1.88
N GLU A 131 6.00 -0.50 -1.92
CA GLU A 131 5.18 -1.68 -1.70
C GLU A 131 5.89 -2.65 -0.77
N GLY A 132 5.15 -3.20 0.20
CA GLY A 132 5.59 -4.33 1.00
C GLY A 132 5.25 -5.65 0.32
N ASN A 133 5.91 -6.73 0.72
CA ASN A 133 5.75 -8.08 0.15
C ASN A 133 5.98 -8.06 -1.36
N SER A 134 6.96 -7.29 -1.79
CA SER A 134 7.30 -7.04 -3.19
C SER A 134 8.79 -7.32 -3.41
N ASN A 135 9.23 -7.22 -4.66
CA ASN A 135 10.62 -7.34 -5.03
C ASN A 135 10.91 -6.41 -6.22
N THR A 136 12.20 -6.14 -6.47
CA THR A 136 12.64 -5.31 -7.59
C THR A 136 12.28 -5.86 -8.99
N ASP A 137 11.79 -7.10 -9.07
CA ASP A 137 11.28 -7.74 -10.29
C ASP A 137 9.75 -7.53 -10.49
N GLY A 138 9.07 -6.80 -9.59
CA GLY A 138 7.64 -6.48 -9.69
C GLY A 138 6.69 -7.64 -9.33
N SER A 139 7.17 -8.66 -8.62
CA SER A 139 6.38 -9.83 -8.22
C SER A 139 5.61 -9.62 -6.91
N ARG A 140 4.38 -10.15 -6.87
CA ARG A 140 3.44 -10.16 -5.73
C ARG A 140 3.96 -10.95 -4.52
N ASP A 141 4.76 -11.99 -4.76
CA ASP A 141 5.35 -12.85 -3.72
C ASP A 141 6.81 -12.45 -3.47
N GLY A 142 7.03 -11.15 -3.35
CA GLY A 142 8.35 -10.64 -3.02
C GLY A 142 8.60 -10.62 -1.52
N TYR A 143 9.86 -10.40 -1.13
CA TYR A 143 10.31 -10.58 0.24
C TYR A 143 10.75 -9.28 0.91
N GLU A 144 10.57 -8.14 0.25
CA GLU A 144 11.07 -6.86 0.72
C GLU A 144 10.08 -5.71 0.51
N VAL A 145 10.41 -4.57 1.10
CA VAL A 145 9.83 -3.29 0.73
C VAL A 145 10.59 -2.77 -0.48
N ALA A 146 9.92 -2.69 -1.63
CA ALA A 146 10.52 -2.29 -2.90
C ALA A 146 9.79 -1.08 -3.50
N GLN A 147 10.50 -0.33 -4.34
CA GLN A 147 9.89 0.68 -5.19
C GLN A 147 9.63 0.08 -6.58
N ASN A 148 8.40 0.23 -7.09
CA ASN A 148 8.00 -0.27 -8.40
C ASN A 148 7.43 0.86 -9.25
N THR A 149 7.59 0.75 -10.57
CA THR A 149 7.01 1.68 -11.55
C THR A 149 5.83 1.03 -12.26
N HIS A 150 4.76 1.81 -12.40
CA HIS A 150 3.49 1.38 -12.98
C HIS A 150 3.03 2.39 -14.04
N ALA A 151 2.07 1.97 -14.86
CA ALA A 151 1.45 2.82 -15.87
C ALA A 151 -0.07 2.63 -15.87
N LEU A 152 -0.82 3.71 -16.11
CA LEU A 152 -2.26 3.63 -16.37
C LEU A 152 -2.57 2.98 -17.72
N GLY A 153 -3.82 2.55 -17.89
CA GLY A 153 -4.34 2.10 -19.19
C GLY A 153 -3.86 0.72 -19.63
N GLN A 154 -3.24 -0.05 -18.73
CA GLN A 154 -2.89 -1.44 -19.02
C GLN A 154 -4.16 -2.26 -19.28
N PRO A 155 -4.15 -3.16 -20.27
CA PRO A 155 -5.29 -4.02 -20.55
C PRO A 155 -5.52 -4.98 -19.38
N HIS A 156 -6.79 -5.31 -19.12
CA HIS A 156 -7.15 -6.32 -18.14
C HIS A 156 -6.46 -7.65 -18.45
N SER A 157 -5.82 -8.23 -17.45
CA SER A 157 -5.14 -9.52 -17.53
C SER A 157 -5.79 -10.51 -16.57
N GLN A 158 -6.02 -11.74 -17.02
CA GLN A 158 -6.47 -12.83 -16.14
C GLN A 158 -5.34 -13.39 -15.26
N PHE A 159 -4.09 -13.00 -15.52
CA PHE A 159 -2.90 -13.60 -14.93
C PHE A 159 -2.01 -12.59 -14.19
N ASN A 160 -2.34 -11.30 -14.25
CA ASN A 160 -1.54 -10.23 -13.63
C ASN A 160 -2.44 -9.34 -12.76
N LEU A 161 -1.79 -8.39 -12.08
CA LEU A 161 -2.44 -7.32 -11.34
C LEU A 161 -3.15 -6.34 -12.29
N ASN A 162 -4.40 -6.05 -11.98
CA ASN A 162 -5.27 -5.09 -12.64
C ASN A 162 -5.55 -3.94 -11.69
N LEU A 163 -5.20 -2.71 -12.09
CA LEU A 163 -5.40 -1.53 -11.25
C LEU A 163 -6.90 -1.27 -11.07
N LEU A 164 -7.35 -1.26 -9.83
CA LEU A 164 -8.73 -0.93 -9.47
C LEU A 164 -8.92 0.58 -9.36
N GLY A 165 -7.91 1.28 -8.84
CA GLY A 165 -7.88 2.72 -8.68
C GLY A 165 -7.04 3.13 -7.48
N PHE A 166 -7.31 4.36 -7.02
CA PHE A 166 -6.54 5.02 -5.97
C PHE A 166 -7.45 5.49 -4.84
N GLY A 167 -7.03 5.27 -3.59
CA GLY A 167 -7.60 5.93 -2.41
C GLY A 167 -6.78 7.17 -2.07
N TYR A 168 -7.41 8.35 -2.01
CA TYR A 168 -6.73 9.60 -1.69
C TYR A 168 -6.77 9.86 -0.19
N MET A 169 -5.58 9.97 0.41
CA MET A 169 -5.41 10.25 1.83
C MET A 169 -5.59 11.75 2.10
N PRO A 170 -6.02 12.15 3.32
CA PRO A 170 -6.16 13.56 3.68
C PRO A 170 -4.77 14.23 3.73
N ASP A 171 -4.73 15.54 3.48
CA ASP A 171 -3.53 16.35 3.70
C ASP A 171 -3.67 17.26 4.92
#